data_AF-A0A355BA73-F1
#
_entry.id   AF-A0A355BA73-F1
#
_cell.length_a   1.000
_cell.length_b   1.000
_cell.length_c   1.000
_cell.angle_alpha   90.00
_cell.angle_beta   90.00
_cell.angle_gamma   90.00
#
_symmetry.space_group_name_H-M   'P 1'
#
loop_
_entity.id
_entity.type
_entity.pdbx_description
1 polymer ?
#
loop_
_entity_poly.entity_id
_entity_poly.type
_entity_poly.pdbx_seq_one_letter_code
_entity_poly.pdbx_strand_id
1 'polypeptide(L)' 'FSTTAQGVYGIYSFAVANNKIYVGDAGDYNSKGKVYIYSLSGTLENQYNVGIIPAGFYFN' A
#
# COMPACT_ATOMS: atom_id res chain seq x y z
N PHE A 1 7.18 7.54 -9.67
CA PHE A 1 5.77 7.35 -9.28
C PHE A 1 5.51 8.17 -8.01
N SER A 2 4.25 8.50 -7.69
CA SER A 2 3.86 9.16 -6.44
C SER A 2 2.51 8.64 -5.96
N THR A 3 2.32 8.56 -4.65
CA THR A 3 1.07 8.13 -3.99
C THR A 3 0.20 9.30 -3.53
N THR A 4 0.62 10.55 -3.78
CA THR A 4 -0.08 11.76 -3.30
C THR A 4 -1.54 11.80 -3.75
N ALA A 5 -1.84 11.37 -4.97
CA ALA A 5 -3.21 11.34 -5.49
C ALA A 5 -4.14 10.37 -4.73
N GLN A 6 -3.58 9.37 -4.03
CA GLN A 6 -4.32 8.45 -3.18
C GLN A 6 -4.46 8.94 -1.73
N GLY A 7 -3.88 10.09 -1.41
CA GLY A 7 -3.84 10.64 -0.05
C GLY A 7 -2.92 9.85 0.90
N VAL A 8 -1.98 9.08 0.37
CA VAL A 8 -1.02 8.31 1.18
C VAL A 8 0.16 9.22 1.52
N TYR A 9 0.26 9.63 2.77
CA TYR A 9 1.30 10.53 3.27
C TYR A 9 2.38 9.84 4.10
N GLY A 10 2.12 8.60 4.54
CA GLY A 10 3.07 7.75 5.26
C GLY A 10 2.99 6.33 4.72
N ILE A 11 4.10 5.81 4.22
CA ILE A 11 4.21 4.41 3.81
C ILE A 11 4.53 3.61 5.07
N TYR A 12 3.57 2.84 5.55
CA TYR A 12 3.74 2.01 6.75
C TYR A 12 4.36 0.66 6.42
N SER A 13 4.06 0.12 5.25
CA SER A 13 4.74 -1.05 4.70
C SER A 13 4.96 -0.91 3.21
N PHE A 14 6.04 -1.50 2.73
CA PHE A 14 6.45 -1.46 1.34
C PHE A 14 7.04 -2.81 0.94
N ALA A 15 6.64 -3.30 -0.22
CA ALA A 15 7.29 -4.44 -0.85
C ALA A 15 7.23 -4.34 -2.37
N VAL A 16 8.20 -4.95 -3.04
CA VAL A 16 8.17 -5.17 -4.49
C VAL A 16 8.27 -6.66 -4.73
N ALA A 17 7.25 -7.24 -5.35
CA ALA A 17 7.17 -8.66 -5.65
C ALA A 17 6.27 -8.89 -6.86
N ASN A 18 6.47 -9.98 -7.61
CA ASN A 18 5.60 -10.37 -8.72
C ASN A 18 5.30 -9.23 -9.73
N ASN A 19 6.31 -8.43 -10.06
CA ASN A 19 6.20 -7.26 -10.95
C ASN A 19 5.22 -6.17 -10.48
N LYS A 20 5.01 -6.07 -9.16
CA LYS A 20 4.14 -5.07 -8.54
C LYS A 20 4.80 -4.41 -7.34
N ILE A 21 4.35 -3.19 -7.07
CA ILE A 21 4.70 -2.41 -5.89
C ILE A 21 3.51 -2.46 -4.93
N TYR A 22 3.74 -2.86 -3.69
CA TYR A 22 2.74 -2.94 -2.63
C TYR A 22 3.02 -1.85 -1.60
N VAL A 23 2.01 -1.05 -1.28
CA VAL A 23 2.09 0.05 -0.31
C VAL A 23 0.98 -0.13 0.73
N GLY A 24 1.36 -0.29 1.99
CA GLY A 24 0.45 -0.24 3.13
C GLY A 24 0.38 1.18 3.70
N ASP A 25 -0.85 1.69 3.82
CA ASP A 25 -1.18 2.96 4.45
C ASP A 25 -1.96 2.69 5.74
N ALA A 26 -1.42 3.15 6.88
CA ALA A 26 -2.05 2.99 8.18
C ALA A 26 -3.13 4.06 8.46
N GLY A 27 -3.23 5.11 7.64
CA GLY A 27 -4.16 6.22 7.84
C GLY A 27 -3.89 6.96 9.14
N ASP A 28 -4.78 6.79 10.12
CA ASP A 28 -4.76 7.41 11.45
C ASP A 28 -4.21 6.48 12.56
N TYR A 29 -3.68 5.32 12.18
CA TYR A 29 -3.17 4.27 13.09
C TYR A 29 -4.22 3.65 14.03
N ASN A 30 -5.51 3.94 13.83
CA ASN A 30 -6.61 3.46 14.68
C ASN A 30 -7.73 2.80 13.87
N SER A 31 -8.01 3.33 12.68
CA SER A 31 -9.00 2.85 11.73
C SER A 31 -8.42 1.80 10.78
N LYS A 32 -9.28 1.13 10.02
CA LYS A 32 -8.84 0.19 8.97
C LYS A 32 -7.93 0.91 7.97
N GLY A 33 -6.73 0.36 7.77
CA GLY A 33 -5.78 0.85 6.79
C GLY A 33 -6.14 0.41 5.37
N LYS A 34 -5.27 0.78 4.43
CA LYS A 34 -5.39 0.42 3.02
C LYS A 34 -4.12 -0.24 2.52
N VAL A 35 -4.28 -1.12 1.53
CA VAL A 35 -3.19 -1.58 0.68
C VAL A 35 -3.46 -1.08 -0.73
N TYR A 36 -2.44 -0.48 -1.33
CA TYR A 36 -2.42 -0.08 -2.73
C TYR A 36 -1.41 -0.96 -3.48
N ILE A 37 -1.81 -1.45 -4.64
CA ILE A 37 -0.94 -2.24 -5.52
C ILE A 37 -0.79 -1.48 -6.82
N TYR A 38 0.46 -1.22 -7.18
CA TYR A 38 0.83 -0.52 -8.40
C TYR A 38 1.64 -1.42 -9.33
N SER A 39 1.57 -1.14 -10.63
CA SER A 39 2.56 -1.63 -11.59
C SER A 39 3.96 -1.10 -11.27
N LEU A 40 5.01 -1.68 -11.87
CA LEU A 40 6.38 -1.14 -11.76
C LEU A 40 6.53 0.28 -12.36
N SER A 41 5.64 0.67 -13.27
CA SER A 41 5.58 2.04 -13.81
C SER A 41 4.82 3.01 -12.89
N GLY A 42 4.24 2.53 -11.79
CA GLY A 42 3.53 3.36 -10.81
C GLY A 42 2.05 3.60 -11.13
N THR A 43 1.47 2.84 -12.05
CA THR A 43 0.03 2.86 -12.31
C THR A 43 -0.69 2.10 -11.21
N LEU A 44 -1.71 2.69 -10.58
CA LEU A 44 -2.53 2.01 -9.58
C LEU A 44 -3.35 0.90 -10.24
N GLU A 45 -3.22 -0.33 -9.76
CA GLU A 45 -3.95 -1.49 -10.27
C GLU A 45 -5.04 -1.95 -9.30
N ASN A 46 -4.75 -1.97 -8.00
CA ASN A 46 -5.69 -2.43 -6.99
C ASN A 46 -5.62 -1.60 -5.70
N GLN A 47 -6.75 -1.58 -4.97
CA GLN A 47 -6.86 -1.01 -3.64
C GLN A 47 -7.74 -1.92 -2.76
N TYR A 48 -7.29 -2.18 -1.53
CA TYR A 48 -8.03 -2.98 -0.55
C TYR A 48 -8.10 -2.25 0.79
N ASN A 49 -9.23 -2.37 1.48
CA ASN A 49 -9.30 -2.09 2.92
C ASN A 49 -8.76 -3.31 3.66
N VAL A 50 -7.89 -3.08 4.65
CA VAL A 50 -7.25 -4.14 5.44
C VAL A 50 -7.45 -3.89 6.92
N GLY A 51 -6.72 -4.61 7.78
CA GLY A 51 -6.70 -4.36 9.21
C GLY A 51 -6.09 -2.99 9.57
N ILE A 52 -6.08 -2.71 10.87
CA ILE A 52 -5.37 -1.56 11.43
C ILE A 52 -3.87 -1.81 11.26
N ILE A 53 -3.14 -0.81 10.78
CA ILE A 53 -1.66 -0.83 10.69
C ILE A 53 -1.14 -2.02 9.85
N PRO A 54 -1.25 -1.99 8.52
CA PRO A 54 -0.72 -3.06 7.66
C PRO A 54 0.81 -3.03 7.63
N ALA A 55 1.46 -3.78 8.53
CA ALA A 55 2.89 -3.67 8.84
C ALA A 55 3.84 -4.46 7.93
N GLY A 56 3.35 -5.35 7.07
CA GLY A 56 4.22 -6.15 6.23
C GLY A 56 3.49 -6.92 5.15
N PHE A 57 4.24 -7.28 4.12
CA PHE A 57 3.82 -8.16 3.03
C PHE A 57 4.68 -9.42 3.06
N TYR A 58 4.04 -10.58 2.93
CA TYR A 58 4.69 -11.89 2.94
C TYR A 58 4.29 -12.64 1.67
N PHE A 59 5.27 -13.26 1.02
CA PHE A 59 5.12 -13.98 -0.23
C PHE A 59 5.70 -15.38 -0.06
N ASN A 60 5.10 -16.38 -0.73
CA ASN A 60 5.59 -17.76 -0.77
C ASN A 60 6.51 -17.98 -1.96
#